data_AF-A0A067MCR7-F1
#
_entry.id   AF-A0A067MCR7-F1
#
_cell.length_a   1.000
_cell.length_b   1.000
_cell.length_c   1.000
_cell.angle_alpha   90.00
_cell.angle_beta   90.00
_cell.angle_gamma   90.00
#
_symmetry.space_group_name_H-M   'P 1'
#
loop_
_entity.id
_entity.type
_entity.pdbx_description
1 polymer ?
#
loop_
_entity_poly.entity_id
_entity_poly.type
_entity_poly.pdbx_seq_one_letter_code
_entity_poly.pdbx_strand_id
1 'polypeptide(L)'
;MPPALQTLTVGCATVIIAAKAFWKQPNGDTQADHITAASEDYIQSNTAEHVRMAILEAFQDACGLYDTPQGKAALLQVILNNQMSIEG
;
A
#
# COMPACT_ATOMS: atom_id res chain seq x y z
N MET A 1 16.42 6.95 1.54
CA MET A 1 15.36 6.73 0.52
C MET A 1 15.06 8.07 -0.13
N PRO A 2 14.95 8.17 -1.46
CA PRO A 2 14.60 9.44 -2.12
C PRO A 2 13.25 9.98 -1.61
N PRO A 3 13.06 11.31 -1.51
CA PRO A 3 11.82 11.89 -0.98
C PRO A 3 10.56 11.41 -1.72
N ALA A 4 10.63 11.30 -3.05
CA ALA A 4 9.51 10.80 -3.85
C ALA A 4 9.13 9.34 -3.52
N LEU A 5 10.13 8.50 -3.28
CA LEU A 5 9.91 7.10 -2.91
C LEU A 5 9.28 6.99 -1.51
N GLN A 6 9.69 7.83 -0.56
CA GLN A 6 9.06 7.89 0.77
C GLN A 6 7.58 8.28 0.66
N THR A 7 7.26 9.30 -0.14
CA THR A 7 5.87 9.73 -0.36
C THR A 7 5.02 8.60 -0.96
N LEU A 8 5.55 7.86 -1.93
CA LEU A 8 4.84 6.73 -2.53
C LEU A 8 4.64 5.58 -1.54
N THR A 9 5.66 5.25 -0.76
CA THR A 9 5.55 4.21 0.28
C THR A 9 4.48 4.57 1.31
N VAL A 10 4.45 5.83 1.79
CA VAL A 10 3.42 6.29 2.74
C VAL A 10 2.03 6.31 2.11
N GLY A 11 1.92 6.74 0.85
CA GLY A 11 0.66 6.71 0.10
C GLY A 11 0.10 5.30 -0.04
N CYS A 12 0.92 4.35 -0.47
CA CYS A 12 0.54 2.94 -0.57
C CYS A 12 0.16 2.35 0.79
N ALA A 13 0.92 2.63 1.85
CA ALA A 13 0.60 2.20 3.21
C ALA A 13 -0.80 2.68 3.65
N THR A 14 -1.10 3.96 3.39
CA THR A 14 -2.39 4.57 3.73
C THR A 14 -3.54 3.88 3.00
N VAL A 15 -3.41 3.64 1.69
CA VAL A 15 -4.44 2.96 0.90
C VAL A 15 -4.63 1.52 1.37
N ILE A 16 -3.54 0.81 1.69
CA ILE A 16 -3.59 -0.58 2.14
C ILE A 16 -4.28 -0.70 3.51
N ILE A 17 -3.93 0.18 4.45
CA ILE A 17 -4.53 0.22 5.79
C ILE A 17 -6.02 0.59 5.69
N ALA A 18 -6.35 1.60 4.87
CA ALA A 18 -7.74 1.98 4.63
C ALA A 18 -8.54 0.82 4.05
N ALA A 19 -8.04 0.15 3.00
CA ALA A 19 -8.72 -1.02 2.43
C ALA A 19 -8.97 -2.11 3.47
N LYS A 20 -7.98 -2.42 4.33
CA LYS A 20 -8.15 -3.38 5.43
C LYS A 20 -9.18 -2.94 6.47
N ALA A 21 -9.20 -1.65 6.83
CA ALA A 21 -10.09 -1.12 7.87
C ALA A 21 -11.55 -0.97 7.40
N PHE A 22 -11.74 -0.48 6.17
CA PHE A 22 -13.07 -0.17 5.61
C PHE A 22 -13.70 -1.38 4.91
N TRP A 23 -12.92 -2.16 4.14
CA TRP A 23 -13.48 -3.21 3.29
C TRP A 23 -13.80 -4.51 4.04
N LYS A 24 -13.12 -4.76 5.16
CA LYS A 24 -13.42 -5.92 6.02
C LYS A 24 -14.67 -5.76 6.85
N GLN A 25 -15.30 -4.58 6.87
CA GLN A 25 -16.47 -4.34 7.70
C GLN A 25 -17.78 -4.57 6.93
N PRO A 26 -18.57 -5.60 7.31
CA PRO A 26 -19.83 -5.90 6.62
C PRO A 26 -20.86 -4.78 6.72
N ASN A 27 -20.72 -3.90 7.71
CA ASN A 27 -21.74 -2.96 8.16
C ASN A 27 -21.41 -1.51 7.77
N GLY A 28 -20.22 -1.26 7.22
CA GLY A 28 -19.75 0.08 6.86
C GLY A 28 -19.41 1.02 8.03
N ASP A 29 -19.48 0.55 9.30
CA ASP A 29 -19.21 1.39 10.48
C ASP A 29 -17.74 1.34 10.93
N THR A 30 -16.86 1.97 10.14
CA THR A 30 -15.44 1.99 10.48
C THR A 30 -15.11 2.95 11.62
N GLN A 31 -14.92 2.36 12.80
CA GLN A 31 -14.41 3.06 13.99
C GLN A 31 -12.88 3.14 14.03
N ALA A 32 -12.36 4.06 14.86
CA ALA A 32 -10.92 4.30 15.02
C ALA A 32 -10.14 3.03 15.38
N ASP A 33 -10.68 2.17 16.24
CA ASP A 33 -10.02 0.93 16.67
C ASP A 33 -9.73 -0.03 15.50
N HIS A 34 -10.56 -0.01 14.46
CA HIS A 34 -10.34 -0.82 13.25
C HIS A 34 -9.20 -0.29 12.40
N ILE A 35 -9.04 1.04 12.35
CA ILE A 35 -7.91 1.69 11.67
C ILE A 35 -6.61 1.38 12.42
N THR A 36 -6.65 1.43 13.77
CA THR A 36 -5.53 1.05 14.63
C THR A 36 -5.13 -0.41 14.41
N ALA A 37 -6.09 -1.33 14.47
CA ALA A 37 -5.83 -2.75 14.25
C ALA A 37 -5.28 -3.04 12.85
N ALA A 38 -5.81 -2.40 11.80
CA ALA A 38 -5.29 -2.53 10.44
C ALA A 38 -3.87 -1.94 10.28
N SER A 39 -3.55 -0.88 11.03
CA SER A 39 -2.21 -0.29 11.06
C SER A 39 -1.21 -1.20 11.75
N GLU A 40 -1.59 -1.79 12.89
CA GLU A 40 -0.76 -2.76 13.61
C GLU A 40 -0.50 -4.00 12.76
N ASP A 41 -1.54 -4.54 12.12
CA ASP A 41 -1.41 -5.66 11.18
C ASP A 41 -0.47 -5.33 10.01
N TYR A 42 -0.57 -4.13 9.42
CA TYR A 42 0.35 -3.67 8.37
C TYR A 42 1.82 -3.64 8.84
N ILE A 43 2.07 -3.18 10.07
CA ILE A 43 3.42 -3.11 10.65
C ILE A 43 3.97 -4.50 10.96
N GLN A 44 3.14 -5.39 11.51
CA GLN A 44 3.56 -6.72 11.94
C GLN A 44 3.71 -7.73 10.79
N SER A 45 2.92 -7.58 9.72
CA SER A 45 2.90 -8.50 8.56
C SER A 45 4.06 -8.33 7.57
N ASN A 46 5.04 -7.47 7.87
CA ASN A 46 6.13 -7.10 6.96
C ASN A 46 5.65 -6.46 5.62
N THR A 47 4.37 -6.08 5.52
CA THR A 47 3.79 -5.50 4.29
C THR A 47 4.53 -4.22 3.88
N ALA A 48 5.04 -3.45 4.84
CA ALA A 48 5.82 -2.24 4.55
C ALA A 48 7.06 -2.50 3.69
N GLU A 49 7.80 -3.56 3.96
CA GLU A 49 9.00 -3.90 3.19
C GLU A 49 8.61 -4.48 1.82
N HIS A 50 7.54 -5.27 1.73
CA HIS A 50 7.00 -5.75 0.44
C HIS A 50 6.54 -4.61 -0.47
N VAL A 51 5.80 -3.63 0.08
CA VAL A 51 5.38 -2.43 -0.67
C VAL A 51 6.60 -1.66 -1.17
N ARG A 52 7.61 -1.49 -0.33
CA ARG A 52 8.84 -0.77 -0.71
C ARG A 52 9.58 -1.49 -1.84
N MET A 53 9.76 -2.80 -1.75
CA MET A 53 10.40 -3.61 -2.79
C MET A 53 9.61 -3.57 -4.10
N ALA A 54 8.29 -3.72 -4.03
CA ALA A 54 7.44 -3.70 -5.20
C ALA A 54 7.43 -2.32 -5.90
N ILE A 55 7.52 -1.22 -5.16
CA ILE A 55 7.71 0.12 -5.76
C ILE A 55 9.10 0.21 -6.41
N LEU A 56 10.16 -0.29 -5.78
CA LEU A 56 11.50 -0.27 -6.37
C LEU A 56 11.57 -1.08 -7.68
N GLU A 57 10.95 -2.25 -7.72
CA GLU A 57 10.86 -3.09 -8.93
C GLU A 57 10.04 -2.41 -10.04
N ALA A 58 8.85 -1.89 -9.68
CA ALA A 58 7.96 -1.22 -10.62
C ALA A 58 8.58 0.02 -11.30
N PHE A 59 9.53 0.66 -10.63
CA PHE A 59 10.13 1.93 -11.06
C PHE A 59 11.64 1.86 -11.29
N GLN A 60 12.22 0.65 -11.42
CA GLN A 60 13.66 0.48 -11.56
C GLN A 60 14.25 1.25 -12.78
N ASP A 61 13.46 1.39 -13.85
CA ASP A 61 13.84 2.03 -15.11
C ASP A 61 13.23 3.44 -15.29
N ALA A 62 12.42 3.89 -14.32
CA ALA A 62 11.77 5.19 -14.38
C ALA A 62 12.66 6.24 -13.71
N CYS A 63 13.13 7.25 -14.46
CA CYS A 63 13.85 8.42 -13.92
C CYS A 63 12.97 9.35 -13.05
N GLY A 64 12.24 8.80 -12.06
CA GLY A 64 11.42 9.57 -11.12
C GLY A 64 10.08 10.08 -11.68
N LEU A 65 9.63 9.58 -12.83
CA LEU A 65 8.35 9.97 -13.45
C LEU A 65 7.20 9.06 -12.98
N TYR A 66 6.77 9.27 -11.74
CA TYR A 66 5.71 8.49 -11.09
C TYR A 66 4.29 8.88 -11.54
N ASP A 67 4.10 10.12 -12.00
CA ASP A 67 2.80 10.67 -12.46
C ASP A 67 2.51 10.40 -13.95
N THR A 68 3.07 9.32 -14.49
CA THR A 68 2.74 8.84 -15.84
C THR A 68 1.58 7.85 -15.75
N PRO A 69 0.80 7.64 -16.84
CA PRO A 69 -0.22 6.59 -16.88
C PRO A 69 0.33 5.21 -16.49
N GLN A 70 1.56 4.91 -16.94
CA GLN A 70 2.28 3.67 -16.63
C GLN A 70 2.67 3.60 -15.15
N GLY A 71 3.17 4.70 -14.58
CA GLY A 71 3.49 4.77 -13.16
C GLY A 71 2.27 4.59 -12.25
N LYS A 72 1.13 5.20 -12.62
CA LYS A 72 -0.14 5.02 -11.91
C LYS A 72 -0.63 3.56 -11.95
N ALA A 73 -0.55 2.93 -13.13
CA ALA A 73 -0.94 1.53 -13.27
C ALA A 73 -0.03 0.60 -12.44
N ALA A 74 1.27 0.86 -12.42
CA ALA A 74 2.21 0.09 -11.62
C ALA A 74 1.96 0.25 -10.11
N LEU A 75 1.71 1.47 -9.62
CA LEU A 75 1.34 1.72 -8.22
C LEU A 75 0.06 1.01 -7.83
N LEU A 76 -0.95 1.04 -8.69
CA LEU A 76 -2.20 0.32 -8.46
C LEU A 76 -1.95 -1.19 -8.32
N GLN A 77 -1.10 -1.76 -9.18
CA GLN A 77 -0.77 -3.18 -9.14
C GLN A 77 0.00 -3.56 -7.87
N VAL A 78 0.91 -2.70 -7.40
CA VAL A 78 1.57 -2.87 -6.10
C VAL A 78 0.54 -2.95 -4.97
N ILE A 79 -0.43 -2.03 -4.94
CA ILE A 79 -1.48 -2.00 -3.91
C ILE A 79 -2.32 -3.28 -3.95
N LEU A 80 -2.80 -3.68 -5.14
CA LEU A 80 -3.64 -4.86 -5.29
C LEU A 80 -2.95 -6.15 -4.88
N ASN A 81 -1.68 -6.33 -5.26
CA ASN A 81 -0.90 -7.52 -4.89
C ASN A 81 -0.71 -7.63 -3.37
N ASN A 82 -0.47 -6.50 -2.69
CA ASN A 82 -0.29 -6.48 -1.24
C ASN A 82 -1.62 -6.61 -0.46
N GLN A 83 -2.75 -6.27 -1.07
CA GLN A 83 -4.08 -6.55 -0.49
C GLN A 83 -4.45 -8.04 -0.62
N MET A 84 -4.20 -8.66 -1.77
CA MET A 84 -4.62 -10.04 -2.06
C MET A 84 -3.69 -11.10 -1.48
N SER A 85 -2.47 -10.75 -1.08
CA SER A 85 -1.52 -11.72 -0.50
C SER A 85 -1.88 -12.19 0.93
N ILE A 86 -3.06 -11.80 1.45
CA ILE A 86 -3.63 -12.27 2.72
C ILE A 86 -4.72 -13.31 2.43
N GLU A 87 -4.38 -14.34 1.69
CA GLU A 87 -5.08 -15.62 1.67
C GLU A 87 -4.02 -16.73 1.72
N GLY A 88 -3.71 -17.18 2.93
CA GLY A 88 -2.73 -18.22 3.25
C GLY A 88 -2.65 -18.45 4.75
#